data_AF-A0A7Y4QWH1-F1
#
_entry.id   AF-A0A7Y4QWH1-F1
#
_cell.length_a   1.000
_cell.length_b   1.000
_cell.length_c   1.000
_cell.angle_alpha   90.00
_cell.angle_beta   90.00
_cell.angle_gamma   90.00
#
_symmetry.space_group_name_H-M   'P 1'
#
loop_
_entity.id
_entity.type
_entity.pdbx_description
1 polymer ?
#
loop_
_entity_poly.entity_id
_entity_poly.type
_entity_poly.pdbx_seq_one_letter_code
_entity_poly.pdbx_strand_id
1 'polypeptide(L)' 'YRKWFDEILRGTKKIEFREIKPYYDRLLKNHYDEVKFVNGYGKVRPFLVIKITKIIKGKEFYEIHLGNIIETGNL' A
#
# COMPACT_ATOMS: atom_id res chain seq x y z
N TYR A 1 5.82 -13.76 -7.48
CA TYR A 1 4.97 -12.67 -7.99
C TYR A 1 5.39 -11.36 -7.33
N ARG A 2 6.14 -10.50 -8.04
CA ARG A 2 6.67 -9.21 -7.56
C ARG A 2 6.07 -8.00 -8.29
N LYS A 3 5.20 -8.24 -9.29
CA LYS A 3 4.70 -7.23 -10.24
C LYS A 3 4.23 -5.94 -9.58
N TRP A 4 3.27 -6.00 -8.66
CA TRP A 4 2.73 -4.79 -8.02
C TRP A 4 3.76 -4.07 -7.16
N PHE A 5 4.60 -4.83 -6.45
CA PHE A 5 5.68 -4.27 -5.64
C PHE A 5 6.70 -3.52 -6.51
N ASP A 6 7.09 -4.12 -7.65
CA ASP A 6 7.99 -3.49 -8.62
C ASP A 6 7.37 -2.29 -9.32
N GLU A 7 6.08 -2.34 -9.66
CA GLU A 7 5.36 -1.20 -10.25
C GLU A 7 5.24 -0.03 -9.29
N ILE A 8 5.03 -0.30 -8.00
CA ILE A 8 5.04 0.73 -6.96
C ILE A 8 6.46 1.28 -6.79
N LEU A 9 7.47 0.42 -6.73
CA LEU A 9 8.88 0.82 -6.64
C LEU A 9 9.31 1.70 -7.82
N ARG A 10 8.81 1.41 -9.03
CA ARG A 10 9.03 2.21 -10.25
C ARG A 10 8.15 3.48 -10.32
N GLY A 11 7.21 3.66 -9.40
CA GLY A 11 6.27 4.78 -9.38
C GLY A 11 5.19 4.72 -10.48
N THR A 12 5.06 3.60 -11.19
CA THR A 12 4.05 3.42 -12.25
C THR A 12 2.68 3.08 -11.66
N LYS A 13 2.64 2.40 -10.51
CA LYS A 13 1.39 2.13 -9.77
C LYS A 13 1.23 3.16 -8.65
N LYS A 14 0.21 4.02 -8.78
CA LYS A 14 -0.08 5.13 -7.86
C LYS A 14 -1.30 4.91 -6.97
N ILE A 15 -2.07 3.85 -7.19
CA ILE A 15 -3.27 3.54 -6.41
C ILE A 15 -3.25 2.06 -6.05
N GLU A 16 -3.44 1.76 -4.77
CA GLU A 16 -3.74 0.40 -4.31
C GLU A 16 -5.24 0.27 -4.05
N PHE A 17 -5.85 -0.75 -4.65
CA PHE A 17 -7.26 -1.08 -4.43
C PHE A 17 -7.36 -2.18 -3.38
N ARG A 18 -8.20 -1.96 -2.37
CA ARG A 18 -8.44 -2.94 -1.30
C ARG A 18 -9.93 -3.22 -1.17
N GLU A 19 -10.32 -4.48 -1.37
CA GLU A 19 -11.70 -4.93 -1.20
C GLU A 19 -12.23 -4.59 0.20
N ILE A 20 -13.48 -4.13 0.27
CA ILE A 20 -14.13 -3.78 1.53
C ILE A 20 -14.49 -5.06 2.29
N LYS A 21 -13.57 -5.54 3.12
CA LYS A 21 -13.81 -6.62 4.12
C LYS A 21 -13.93 -6.02 5.52
N PRO A 22 -14.62 -6.66 6.49
CA PRO A 22 -14.86 -6.08 7.81
C PRO A 22 -13.61 -5.56 8.52
N TYR A 23 -12.49 -6.27 8.42
CA TYR A 23 -11.21 -5.83 8.98
C TYR A 23 -10.70 -4.54 8.32
N TYR A 24 -10.64 -4.51 6.99
CA TYR A 24 -10.16 -3.35 6.24
C TYR A 24 -11.11 -2.16 6.34
N ASP A 25 -12.42 -2.39 6.37
CA ASP A 25 -13.41 -1.33 6.56
C ASP A 25 -13.30 -0.67 7.93
N ARG A 26 -12.97 -1.43 8.97
CA ARG A 26 -12.67 -0.86 10.29
C ARG A 26 -11.34 -0.11 10.29
N LEU A 27 -10.32 -0.67 9.64
CA LEU A 27 -8.97 -0.12 9.62
C LEU A 27 -8.91 1.20 8.84
N LEU A 28 -9.34 1.18 7.58
CA LEU A 28 -9.18 2.26 6.58
C LEU A 28 -10.21 3.40 6.72
N LYS A 29 -11.11 3.34 7.71
CA LYS A 29 -11.91 4.50 8.15
C LYS A 29 -11.09 5.53 8.89
N ASN A 30 -9.95 5.15 9.45
CA ASN A 30 -9.03 6.06 10.13
C ASN A 30 -8.11 6.75 9.12
N HIS A 31 -7.53 7.87 9.55
CA HIS A 31 -6.48 8.55 8.81
C HIS A 31 -5.14 7.82 8.97
N TYR A 32 -4.39 7.72 7.88
CA TYR A 32 -3.01 7.22 7.87
C TYR A 32 -2.17 8.08 6.94
N ASP A 33 -0.96 8.39 7.39
CA ASP A 33 0.01 9.15 6.59
C ASP A 33 0.87 8.24 5.73
N GLU A 34 0.97 6.96 6.07
CA GLU A 34 1.92 6.02 5.47
C GLU A 34 1.37 4.59 5.38
N VAL A 35 1.83 3.85 4.36
CA VAL A 35 1.57 2.41 4.20
C VAL A 35 2.88 1.66 3.98
N LYS A 36 3.00 0.50 4.62
CA LYS A 36 4.13 -0.43 4.43
C LYS A 36 3.70 -1.63 3.60
N PHE A 37 4.26 -1.75 2.41
CA PHE A 37 4.13 -2.96 1.59
C PHE A 37 5.31 -3.89 1.84
N VAL A 38 5.02 -5.17 1.97
CA VAL A 38 6.01 -6.22 2.25
C VAL A 38 5.85 -7.30 1.19
N ASN A 39 6.96 -7.70 0.57
CA ASN A 39 6.97 -8.76 -0.43
C ASN A 39 7.62 -10.03 0.13
N GLY A 40 6.80 -11.04 0.43
CA GLY A 40 7.25 -12.33 0.97
C GLY A 40 7.21 -12.42 2.50
N TYR A 41 7.77 -13.51 3.02
CA TYR A 41 7.75 -13.88 4.44
C TYR A 41 9.18 -13.99 4.99
N GLY A 42 9.32 -14.02 6.31
CA GLY A 42 10.62 -14.18 6.98
C GLY A 42 11.24 -12.88 7.52
N LYS A 43 12.39 -13.00 8.18
CA LYS A 43 13.06 -11.86 8.85
C LYS A 43 13.61 -10.85 7.85
N VAL A 44 14.31 -11.31 6.82
CA VAL A 44 14.87 -10.49 5.74
C VAL A 44 13.97 -10.60 4.53
N ARG A 45 13.21 -9.53 4.25
CA ARG A 45 12.25 -9.49 3.15
C ARG A 45 12.12 -8.08 2.58
N PRO A 46 11.94 -7.94 1.25
CA PRO A 46 11.75 -6.64 0.64
C PRO A 46 10.54 -5.91 1.21
N PHE A 47 10.70 -4.62 1.48
CA PHE A 47 9.59 -3.75 1.87
C PHE A 47 9.73 -2.34 1.29
N LEU A 48 8.59 -1.66 1.17
CA LEU A 48 8.45 -0.24 0.81
C LEU A 48 7.58 0.44 1.86
N VAL A 49 7.98 1.61 2.34
CA VAL A 49 7.14 2.52 3.11
C VAL A 49 6.86 3.74 2.25
N ILE A 50 5.59 4.11 2.12
CA ILE A 50 5.11 5.07 1.13
C ILE A 50 4.13 6.03 1.78
N LYS A 51 4.23 7.32 1.46
CA LYS A 51 3.23 8.31 1.88
C LYS A 51 1.87 8.00 1.28
N ILE A 52 0.82 8.14 2.08
CA ILE A 52 -0.56 8.12 1.63
C ILE A 52 -0.96 9.57 1.38
N THR A 53 -1.44 9.87 0.18
CA THR A 53 -1.94 11.20 -0.16
C THR A 53 -3.45 11.30 0.05
N LYS A 54 -4.16 10.19 -0.13
CA LYS A 54 -5.62 10.12 0.01
C LYS A 54 -6.09 8.68 0.19
N ILE A 55 -7.14 8.51 1.00
CA ILE A 55 -7.91 7.26 1.05
C ILE A 55 -9.35 7.58 0.65
N ILE A 56 -9.90 6.86 -0.32
CA ILE A 56 -11.29 7.02 -0.77
C ILE A 56 -12.03 5.70 -0.59
N LYS A 57 -13.19 5.74 0.05
CA LYS A 57 -14.09 4.58 0.10
C LYS A 57 -15.03 4.61 -1.11
N GLY A 58 -14.92 3.59 -1.96
CA GLY A 58 -15.85 3.34 -3.06
C GLY A 58 -17.01 2.41 -2.66
N LYS A 59 -17.71 1.86 -3.65
CA LYS A 59 -18.80 0.89 -3.43
C LYS A 59 -18.28 -0.51 -3.04
N GLU A 60 -17.19 -0.95 -3.67
CA GLU A 60 -16.64 -2.31 -3.50
C GLU A 60 -15.19 -2.31 -2.98
N PHE A 61 -14.46 -1.22 -3.21
CA PHE A 61 -13.04 -1.10 -2.88
C PHE A 61 -12.74 0.24 -2.18
N TYR A 62 -11.73 0.21 -1.31
CA TYR A 62 -10.97 1.39 -0.94
C TYR A 62 -9.90 1.67 -1.99
N GLU A 63 -9.70 2.95 -2.30
CA GLU A 63 -8.57 3.45 -3.07
C GLU A 63 -7.57 4.08 -2.12
N ILE A 64 -6.35 3.56 -2.07
CA ILE A 64 -5.24 4.12 -1.30
C ILE A 64 -4.29 4.77 -2.30
N HIS A 65 -4.30 6.11 -2.34
CA HIS A 65 -3.49 6.90 -3.26
C HIS A 65 -2.08 7.04 -2.69
N LEU A 66 -1.11 6.60 -3.48
CA LEU A 66 0.29 6.47 -3.12
C LEU A 66 1.06 7.71 -3.56
N GLY A 67 1.77 8.32 -2.61
CA GLY A 67 2.70 9.42 -2.83
C GLY A 67 4.14 8.93 -2.96
N ASN A 68 5.07 9.68 -2.39
CA ASN A 68 6.50 9.37 -2.46
C ASN A 68 6.87 8.18 -1.58
N ILE A 69 7.84 7.38 -2.05
CA ILE A 69 8.50 6.37 -1.24
C ILE A 69 9.36 7.08 -0.19
N ILE A 70 9.22 6.67 1.07
CA ILE A 70 9.93 7.22 2.24
C ILE A 70 11.08 6.31 2.62
N GLU A 71 10.86 5.00 2.55
CA GLU A 71 11.84 4.00 2.95
C GLU A 71 11.73 2.76 2.07
N THR A 72 12.87 2.14 1.77
CA THR A 72 12.95 0.82 1.15
C THR A 72 13.97 -0.02 1.89
N GLY A 73 13.78 -1.33 1.96
CA GLY A 73 14.77 -2.23 2.52
C GLY A 73 14.71 -3.63 1.92
N ASN A 74 15.87 -4.31 1.92
CA ASN A 74 16.05 -5.67 1.42
C ASN A 74 15.52 -5.88 -0.03
N LEU A 75 15.72 -4.91 -0.93
CA LEU A 75 15.24 -4.95 -2.32
C LEU A 75 15.85 -6.07 -3.17
#